data_AF-W7AZ06-F1
#
_entry.id   AF-W7AZ06-F1
#
_cell.length_a   1.000
_cell.length_b   1.000
_cell.length_c   1.000
_cell.angle_alpha   90.00
_cell.angle_beta   90.00
_cell.angle_gamma   90.00
#
_symmetry.space_group_name_H-M   'P 1'
#
loop_
_entity.id
_entity.type
_entity.pdbx_description
1 polymer ?
#
loop_
_entity_poly.entity_id
_entity_poly.type
_entity_poly.pdbx_seq_one_letter_code
_entity_poly.pdbx_strand_id
1 'polypeptide(L)' 'MERKDNLDLLRCLSILMVIVIHVSATHLLGNATQMNTNFAIANFYDSISRTAVPLFILLSGYFTLSQEQKF' A
#
# COMPACT_ATOMS: atom_id res chain seq x y z
N MET A 1 -21.51 -2.72 18.18
CA MET A 1 -20.42 -2.35 17.27
C MET A 1 -19.31 -3.38 17.41
N GLU A 2 -19.29 -4.40 16.57
CA GLU A 2 -18.12 -5.28 16.49
C GLU A 2 -16.97 -4.48 15.86
N ARG A 3 -15.93 -4.18 16.65
CA ARG A 3 -14.70 -3.58 16.13
C ARG A 3 -14.05 -4.63 15.24
N LYS A 4 -14.10 -4.43 13.93
CA LYS A 4 -13.35 -5.26 12.98
C LYS A 4 -11.89 -4.80 12.98
N ASP A 5 -11.14 -5.18 14.01
CA ASP A 5 -9.69 -4.86 14.15
C ASP A 5 -8.89 -5.25 12.89
N ASN A 6 -9.36 -6.28 12.17
CA ASN A 6 -8.79 -6.73 10.90
C ASN A 6 -8.75 -5.63 9.82
N LEU A 7 -9.74 -4.73 9.78
CA LEU A 7 -9.82 -3.68 8.76
C LEU A 7 -8.97 -2.46 9.10
N ASP A 8 -8.82 -2.16 10.39
CA ASP A 8 -7.88 -1.12 10.86
C ASP A 8 -6.43 -1.55 10.62
N LEU A 9 -6.10 -2.83 10.88
CA LEU A 9 -4.81 -3.40 10.53
C LEU A 9 -4.53 -3.32 9.02
N LEU A 10 -5.53 -3.62 8.19
CA LEU A 10 -5.37 -3.55 6.73
C LEU A 10 -5.17 -2.11 6.24
N ARG A 11 -5.79 -1.12 6.91
CA ARG A 11 -5.55 0.31 6.62
C ARG A 11 -4.13 0.72 6.98
N CYS A 12 -3.64 0.31 8.16
CA CYS A 12 -2.26 0.56 8.57
C CYS A 12 -1.25 -0.08 7.60
N LEU A 13 -1.49 -1.33 7.20
CA LEU A 13 -0.67 -2.03 6.21
C LEU A 13 -0.68 -1.32 4.84
N SER A 14 -1.84 -0.82 4.40
CA SER A 14 -1.97 -0.08 3.14
C SER A 14 -1.16 1.21 3.15
N ILE A 15 -1.17 1.96 4.27
CA ILE A 15 -0.36 3.18 4.42
C ILE A 15 1.14 2.84 4.37
N LEU A 16 1.57 1.79 5.08
CA LEU A 16 2.96 1.34 5.07
C LEU A 16 3.42 0.96 3.65
N MET A 17 2.61 0.21 2.91
CA MET A 17 2.91 -0.14 1.53
C MET A 17 3.04 1.10 0.63
N VAL A 18 2.20 2.13 0.79
CA VAL A 18 2.31 3.40 0.02
C VAL A 18 3.64 4.13 0.29
N ILE A 19 4.13 4.12 1.53
CA ILE A 19 5.42 4.72 1.88
C ILE A 19 6.56 3.95 1.23
N VAL A 20 6.50 2.62 1.24
CA VAL A 20 7.53 1.75 0.65
C VAL A 20 7.70 2.01 -0.85
N ILE A 21 6.61 2.27 -1.60
CA ILE A 21 6.71 2.63 -3.03
C ILE A 21 7.44 3.95 -3.24
N HIS A 22 7.12 4.97 -2.45
CA HIS A 22 7.72 6.30 -2.61
C HIS A 22 9.21 6.28 -2.31
N VAL A 23 9.62 5.52 -1.30
CA VAL A 23 11.03 5.33 -0.95
C VAL A 23 11.73 4.42 -1.96
N SER A 24 11.07 3.38 -2.47
CA SER A 24 11.64 2.48 -3.47
C SER A 24 11.84 3.16 -4.82
N ALA A 25 10.88 3.98 -5.27
CA ALA A 25 10.98 4.74 -6.52
C ALA A 25 12.18 5.71 -6.48
N THR A 26 12.38 6.40 -5.36
CA THR A 26 13.55 7.30 -5.18
C THR A 26 14.87 6.52 -5.15
N HIS A 27 14.92 5.33 -4.54
CA HIS A 27 16.10 4.48 -4.53
C HIS A 27 16.42 3.81 -5.88
N LEU A 28 15.41 3.42 -6.65
CA LEU A 28 15.57 2.78 -7.97
C LEU A 28 16.08 3.77 -9.01
N LEU A 29 15.57 5.00 -9.02
CA LEU A 29 16.06 6.04 -9.94
C LEU A 29 17.56 6.34 -9.74
N GLY A 30 18.08 6.22 -8.52
CA GLY A 30 19.50 6.41 -8.22
C GLY A 30 20.41 5.23 -8.57
N ASN A 31 19.87 4.02 -8.75
CA ASN A 31 20.65 2.78 -8.95
C ASN A 31 20.36 2.06 -10.28
N ALA A 32 19.68 2.72 -11.23
CA ALA A 32 19.21 2.13 -12.49
C ALA A 32 20.31 1.52 -13.38
N THR A 33 21.59 1.75 -13.08
CA THR A 33 22.74 1.22 -13.84
C THR A 33 23.13 -0.22 -13.47
N GLN A 34 22.65 -0.78 -12.36
CA GLN A 34 23.02 -2.13 -11.90
C GLN A 34 21.89 -3.14 -12.15
N MET A 35 21.83 -3.67 -13.38
CA MET A 35 20.87 -4.70 -13.78
C MET A 35 21.29 -6.07 -13.20
N ASN A 36 20.95 -6.32 -11.94
CA ASN A 36 21.25 -7.55 -11.21
C ASN A 36 19.95 -8.19 -10.65
N THR A 37 20.01 -9.36 -10.01
CA THR A 37 18.89 -10.07 -9.38
C THR A 37 18.06 -9.19 -8.44
N ASN A 38 18.69 -8.15 -7.86
CA ASN A 38 18.03 -7.12 -7.04
C ASN A 38 16.96 -6.33 -7.81
N PHE A 39 17.11 -6.16 -9.13
CA PHE A 39 16.14 -5.47 -9.97
C PHE A 39 14.83 -6.25 -10.09
N ALA A 40 14.88 -7.58 -10.16
CA ALA A 40 13.68 -8.43 -10.22
C ALA A 40 12.89 -8.37 -8.90
N ILE A 41 13.59 -8.42 -7.76
CA ILE A 41 12.98 -8.30 -6.43
C ILE A 41 12.39 -6.90 -6.24
N ALA A 42 13.09 -5.85 -6.70
CA ALA A 42 12.59 -4.49 -6.68
C ALA A 42 11.32 -4.32 -7.52
N ASN A 43 11.29 -4.87 -8.74
CA ASN A 43 10.12 -4.80 -9.61
C ASN A 43 8.91 -5.56 -9.04
N PHE A 44 9.14 -6.69 -8.37
CA PHE A 44 8.11 -7.43 -7.67
C PHE A 44 7.52 -6.61 -6.52
N TYR A 45 8.38 -5.99 -5.71
CA TYR A 45 7.94 -5.08 -4.65
C TYR A 45 7.22 -3.84 -5.18
N ASP A 46 7.67 -3.25 -6.30
CA ASP A 46 7.02 -2.11 -6.94
C ASP A 46 5.62 -2.48 -7.47
N SER A 47 5.48 -3.68 -8.03
CA SER A 47 4.20 -4.18 -8.56
C SER A 47 3.16 -4.42 -7.46
N ILE A 48 3.56 -5.05 -6.35
CA ILE A 48 2.67 -5.27 -5.19
C ILE A 48 2.36 -3.94 -4.50
N SER A 49 3.35 -3.07 -4.41
CA SER A 49 3.20 -1.73 -3.89
C SER A 49 2.12 -0.95 -4.64
N ARG A 50 2.09 -1.01 -5.98
CA ARG A 50 1.15 -0.23 -6.78
C ARG A 50 -0.33 -0.56 -6.51
N THR A 51 -0.66 -1.77 -6.04
CA THR A 51 -2.03 -2.13 -5.63
C THR A 51 -2.41 -1.62 -4.23
N ALA A 52 -1.45 -1.12 -3.44
CA ALA A 52 -1.72 -0.53 -2.12
C ALA A 52 -2.52 0.78 -2.21
N VAL A 53 -2.34 1.57 -3.27
CA VAL A 53 -3.07 2.83 -3.48
C VAL A 53 -4.59 2.60 -3.63
N PRO A 54 -5.08 1.75 -4.56
CA PRO A 54 -6.51 1.46 -4.66
C PRO A 54 -7.06 0.77 -3.41
N LEU A 55 -6.28 -0.09 -2.73
CA LEU A 55 -6.67 -0.69 -1.45
C LEU A 55 -6.86 0.35 -0.34
N PHE A 56 -5.94 1.32 -0.24
CA PHE A 56 -6.05 2.41 0.73
C PHE A 56 -7.31 3.27 0.51
N ILE A 57 -7.62 3.59 -0.76
CA ILE A 57 -8.83 4.33 -1.13
C ILE A 57 -10.09 3.52 -0.80
N LEU A 58 -10.10 2.22 -1.15
CA LEU A 58 -11.23 1.32 -0.88
C LEU A 58 -11.51 1.20 0.62
N LEU A 59 -10.47 1.03 1.43
CA LEU A 59 -10.60 0.95 2.90
C LEU A 59 -11.07 2.28 3.49
N SER A 60 -10.53 3.40 3.02
CA SER A 60 -10.97 4.73 3.47
C SER A 60 -12.45 4.96 3.15
N GLY A 61 -12.91 4.59 1.94
CA GLY A 61 -14.32 4.65 1.56
C GLY A 61 -15.21 3.70 2.36
N TYR A 62 -14.75 2.47 2.60
CA TYR A 62 -15.46 1.49 3.42
C TYR A 62 -15.73 2.01 4.84
N PHE A 63 -14.73 2.62 5.47
CA PHE A 63 -14.91 3.20 6.81
C PHE A 63 -15.89 4.37 6.80
N THR A 64 -15.80 5.28 5.83
CA THR A 64 -16.75 6.40 5.69
C THR A 64 -18.19 5.91 5.54
N LEU A 65 -18.44 4.95 4.65
CA LEU A 65 -19.78 4.39 4.43
C LEU A 65 -20.27 3.57 5.63
N SER A 66 -19.39 2.84 6.32
CA SER A 66 -19.73 2.09 7.54
C SER A 66 -20.05 2.99 8.74
N GLN A 67 -19.64 4.26 8.71
CA GLN A 67 -20.11 5.27 9.66
C GLN A 67 -21.49 5.82 9.28
N GLU A 68 -21.79 5.93 7.99
CA GLU A 68 -23.09 6.42 7.49
C GLU A 68 -24.23 5.40 7.66
N GLN A 69 -23.95 4.10 7.57
CA GLN A 69 -24.94 3.02 7.78
C GLN A 69 -25.40 2.83 9.24
N LYS A 70 -24.99 3.72 10.17
CA LYS A 70 -25.42 3.71 11.58
C LYS A 70 -26.60 4.63 11.88
N PHE A 71 -27.26 5.18 10.86
CA PHE A 71 -28.49 5.97 11.00
C PHE A 71 -29.74 5.10 10.88
#